data_AF-A0A8S1HQY7-F1
#
_entry.id   AF-A0A8S1HQY7-F1
#
_cell.length_a   1.000
_cell.length_b   1.000
_cell.length_c   1.000
_cell.angle_alpha   90.00
_cell.angle_beta   90.00
_cell.angle_gamma   90.00
#
_symmetry.space_group_name_H-M   'P 1'
#
loop_
_entity.id
_entity.type
_entity.pdbx_description
1 polymer ?
#
loop_
_entity_poly.entity_id
_entity_poly.type
_entity_poly.pdbx_seq_one_letter_code
_entity_poly.pdbx_strand_id
1 'polypeptide(L)'
;MDLNIKQSGIHSCILQNNYFSNRSGKVYKKCTERYLRSDISCGLSKCIACADYGKNPIFKAPSLVSHNKYNENSVLIVDAPSFIRFYDIFSSPLFSNVIVTQTVWESVRAKSIPAYKKMNSLCYDEATDRFHVFMNEFHHETFSETTKIEGLSRGEELLAVVATYLKEHWAKYNVKPVIACSEETSAQRLSQHYEFVTDLRSYVQGIDSVDRQVPIPKRIFTMSIFRTRKIMEGIGKGTIKKGSFSVSRENYREASVIIDEQLTSWFITGMNCNRAVNGDIVAVQLLPESQWTAPEKKIRLRDVEEYVSTADDMAAEEDENMEDFDGEPRSKRSKRSVVPTAKVVGIIKRNWRQYCGILLPSVIKGARRHLFCPAERLIPRIRIETEQAEVLAHQRIMVSIDHWPRDSKYPLGHYVRTIGELGDSETENEVLLLEHDIPHAPFSDAVMACLPQENWVPDLQKPRVDLRHLTICSVRAFETLKS
;
A
#
# COMPACT_ATOMS: atom_id res chain seq x y z
N MET A 1 -35.92 -22.61 17.47
CA MET A 1 -35.80 -23.57 16.35
C MET A 1 -34.55 -24.37 16.61
N ASP A 2 -34.67 -25.45 17.36
CA ASP A 2 -33.56 -26.37 17.61
C ASP A 2 -33.32 -27.15 16.32
N LEU A 3 -32.41 -26.63 15.49
CA LEU A 3 -31.86 -27.37 14.36
C LEU A 3 -31.32 -28.69 14.92
N ASN A 4 -31.61 -29.79 14.23
CA ASN A 4 -31.12 -31.13 14.56
C ASN A 4 -29.58 -31.16 14.38
N ILE A 5 -28.85 -30.63 15.36
CA ILE A 5 -27.40 -30.36 15.33
C ILE A 5 -26.57 -31.60 14.99
N LYS A 6 -27.08 -32.80 15.27
CA LYS A 6 -26.38 -34.07 15.01
C LYS A 6 -26.40 -34.55 13.55
N GLN A 7 -27.30 -34.05 12.70
CA GLN A 7 -27.35 -34.43 11.28
C GLN A 7 -26.57 -33.46 10.36
N SER A 8 -26.10 -32.32 10.89
CA SER A 8 -25.52 -31.22 10.09
C SER A 8 -24.01 -31.01 10.26
N GLY A 9 -23.29 -31.91 10.92
CA GLY A 9 -21.83 -31.80 11.13
C GLY A 9 -21.39 -30.69 12.10
N ILE A 10 -22.35 -30.07 12.80
CA ILE A 10 -22.13 -29.00 13.77
C ILE A 10 -21.86 -29.62 15.13
N HIS A 11 -20.71 -29.29 15.72
CA HIS A 11 -20.33 -29.73 17.06
C HIS A 11 -20.88 -28.79 18.14
N SER A 12 -20.72 -27.48 17.96
CA SER A 12 -21.13 -26.47 18.95
C SER A 12 -21.33 -25.10 18.32
N CYS A 13 -22.16 -24.25 18.93
CA CYS A 13 -22.35 -22.86 18.52
C CYS A 13 -21.78 -21.91 19.58
N ILE A 14 -20.97 -20.95 19.15
CA ILE A 14 -20.38 -19.91 20.00
C ILE A 14 -20.97 -18.55 19.60
N LEU A 15 -21.34 -17.74 20.59
CA LEU A 15 -21.85 -16.39 20.38
C LEU A 15 -20.71 -15.38 20.56
N GLN A 16 -20.22 -14.81 19.46
CA GLN A 16 -19.21 -13.75 19.51
C GLN A 16 -19.88 -12.38 19.58
N ASN A 17 -19.58 -11.63 20.64
CA ASN A 17 -20.10 -10.28 20.86
C ASN A 17 -19.03 -9.25 20.51
N ASN A 18 -19.19 -8.54 19.40
CA ASN A 18 -18.31 -7.45 19.00
C ASN A 18 -18.97 -6.10 19.29
N TYR A 19 -18.25 -5.24 19.99
CA TYR A 19 -18.67 -3.86 20.26
C TYR A 19 -18.01 -2.92 19.27
N PHE A 20 -18.78 -2.03 18.63
CA PHE A 20 -18.24 -1.01 17.74
C PHE A 20 -18.88 0.34 18.04
N SER A 21 -18.08 1.38 18.08
CA SER A 21 -18.55 2.76 18.21
C SER A 21 -18.76 3.37 16.83
N ASN A 22 -19.85 4.11 16.66
CA ASN A 22 -19.99 4.99 15.50
C ASN A 22 -19.26 6.33 15.76
N ARG A 23 -19.13 7.16 14.72
CA ARG A 23 -18.50 8.49 14.83
C ARG A 23 -19.21 9.46 15.81
N SER A 24 -20.45 9.16 16.22
CA SER A 24 -21.18 9.93 17.25
C SER A 24 -21.01 9.38 18.67
N GLY A 25 -20.10 8.41 18.88
CA GLY A 25 -19.77 7.87 20.20
C GLY A 25 -20.79 6.84 20.74
N LYS A 26 -21.84 6.50 19.98
CA LYS A 26 -22.78 5.43 20.37
C LYS A 26 -22.13 4.07 20.13
N VAL A 27 -22.13 3.25 21.17
CA VAL A 27 -21.60 1.88 21.15
C VAL A 27 -22.72 0.91 20.77
N TYR A 28 -22.50 0.16 19.70
CA TYR A 28 -23.40 -0.90 19.23
C TYR A 28 -22.78 -2.25 19.53
N LYS A 29 -23.64 -3.22 19.90
CA LYS A 29 -23.25 -4.63 20.10
C LYS A 29 -23.73 -5.44 18.90
N LYS A 30 -22.79 -6.03 18.15
CA LYS A 30 -23.07 -7.04 17.13
C LYS A 30 -22.84 -8.42 17.75
N CYS A 31 -23.90 -9.21 17.88
CA CYS A 31 -23.80 -10.62 18.23
C CYS A 31 -23.74 -11.42 16.92
N THR A 32 -22.69 -12.22 16.74
CA THR A 32 -22.54 -13.13 15.60
C THR A 32 -22.42 -14.55 16.10
N GLU A 33 -23.25 -15.44 15.57
CA GLU A 33 -23.18 -16.88 15.83
C GLU A 33 -22.05 -17.49 14.99
N ARG A 34 -21.18 -18.28 15.61
CA ARG A 34 -20.16 -19.08 14.94
C ARG A 34 -20.40 -20.55 15.24
N TYR A 35 -20.61 -21.32 14.19
CA TYR A 35 -20.82 -22.76 14.27
C TYR A 35 -19.47 -23.47 14.11
N LEU A 36 -19.06 -24.18 15.15
CA LEU A 36 -17.92 -25.09 15.12
C LEU A 36 -18.37 -26.45 14.62
N ARG A 37 -17.55 -27.03 13.76
CA ARG A 37 -17.85 -28.21 12.96
C ARG A 37 -16.80 -29.30 13.14
N SER A 38 -17.21 -30.52 12.88
CA SER A 38 -16.34 -31.72 12.86
C SER A 38 -16.15 -32.30 11.45
N ASP A 39 -16.90 -31.81 10.46
CA ASP A 39 -16.91 -32.27 9.07
C ASP A 39 -16.06 -31.38 8.14
N ILE A 40 -14.90 -30.95 8.62
CA ILE A 40 -13.94 -30.15 7.85
C ILE A 40 -12.80 -31.05 7.39
N SER A 41 -12.55 -31.08 6.08
CA SER A 41 -11.46 -31.89 5.51
C SER A 41 -10.10 -31.42 6.01
N CYS A 42 -9.23 -32.37 6.37
CA CYS A 42 -7.81 -32.08 6.63
C CYS A 42 -7.01 -31.79 5.36
N GLY A 43 -7.60 -32.02 4.18
CA GLY A 43 -6.97 -31.79 2.88
C GLY A 43 -6.04 -32.90 2.42
N LEU A 44 -5.74 -33.93 3.22
CA LEU A 44 -4.87 -35.04 2.79
C LEU A 44 -5.65 -36.04 1.91
N SER A 45 -5.17 -36.30 0.68
CA SER A 45 -5.80 -37.25 -0.26
C SER A 45 -5.94 -38.68 0.28
N LYS A 46 -4.96 -39.12 1.09
CA LYS A 46 -4.90 -40.46 1.68
C LYS A 46 -5.73 -40.61 2.96
N CYS A 47 -6.32 -39.53 3.49
CA CYS A 47 -7.07 -39.59 4.74
C CYS A 47 -8.46 -40.20 4.53
N ILE A 48 -8.70 -41.38 5.11
CA ILE A 48 -9.98 -42.10 4.98
C ILE A 48 -11.09 -41.39 5.77
N ALA A 49 -10.77 -40.81 6.93
CA ALA A 49 -11.75 -40.14 7.79
C ALA A 49 -12.27 -38.81 7.21
N CYS A 50 -11.52 -38.19 6.30
CA CYS A 50 -11.82 -36.88 5.73
C CYS A 50 -12.12 -36.91 4.21
N ALA A 51 -12.11 -38.09 3.60
CA ALA A 51 -12.21 -38.28 2.15
C ALA A 51 -13.47 -37.62 1.56
N ASP A 52 -14.60 -37.70 2.29
CA ASP A 52 -15.90 -37.22 1.82
C ASP A 52 -16.09 -35.69 1.93
N TYR A 53 -15.20 -34.98 2.64
CA TYR A 53 -15.38 -33.57 2.98
C TYR A 53 -14.57 -32.60 2.11
N GLY A 54 -13.64 -33.08 1.27
CA GLY A 54 -12.67 -32.23 0.55
C GLY A 54 -12.79 -32.30 -0.97
N LYS A 55 -12.83 -31.16 -1.66
CA LYS A 55 -12.84 -31.10 -3.14
C LYS A 55 -11.42 -31.08 -3.76
N ASN A 56 -10.48 -30.39 -3.10
CA ASN A 56 -9.09 -30.21 -3.56
C ASN A 56 -8.09 -30.70 -2.48
N PRO A 57 -7.83 -32.01 -2.38
CA PRO A 57 -6.84 -32.53 -1.44
C PRO A 57 -5.40 -32.44 -1.98
N ILE A 58 -4.45 -32.12 -1.08
CA ILE A 58 -3.00 -32.20 -1.30
C ILE A 58 -2.53 -33.67 -1.44
N PHE A 59 -1.36 -33.88 -2.06
CA PHE A 59 -0.79 -35.21 -2.40
C PHE A 59 -1.64 -36.07 -3.35
N LYS A 60 -2.35 -35.48 -4.32
CA LYS A 60 -2.90 -36.24 -5.45
C LYS A 60 -1.82 -36.67 -6.45
N ALA A 61 -0.80 -35.83 -6.65
CA ALA A 61 0.40 -36.15 -7.42
C ALA A 61 1.60 -36.37 -6.47
N PRO A 62 2.57 -37.24 -6.81
CA PRO A 62 3.79 -37.40 -6.03
C PRO A 62 4.57 -36.08 -5.99
N SER A 63 5.12 -35.73 -4.82
CA SER A 63 5.96 -34.54 -4.64
C SER A 63 7.14 -34.58 -5.61
N LEU A 64 7.21 -33.62 -6.54
CA LEU A 64 8.29 -33.50 -7.53
C LEU A 64 9.62 -33.01 -6.92
N VAL A 65 9.68 -32.78 -5.60
CA VAL A 65 10.74 -32.04 -4.93
C VAL A 65 11.11 -32.74 -3.62
N SER A 66 12.38 -33.11 -3.49
CA SER A 66 12.98 -33.59 -2.24
C SER A 66 13.53 -32.41 -1.43
N HIS A 67 13.38 -32.45 -0.11
CA HIS A 67 13.91 -31.44 0.79
C HIS A 67 14.92 -32.08 1.75
N ASN A 68 16.13 -31.52 1.84
CA ASN A 68 17.24 -32.09 2.62
C ASN A 68 16.93 -32.30 4.11
N LYS A 69 16.16 -31.38 4.70
CA LYS A 69 15.80 -31.39 6.13
C LYS A 69 14.45 -32.07 6.46
N TYR A 70 13.56 -32.20 5.48
CA TYR A 70 12.18 -32.64 5.70
C TYR A 70 11.85 -33.72 4.68
N ASN A 71 11.31 -34.86 5.13
CA ASN A 71 10.98 -35.97 4.23
C ASN A 71 10.03 -35.54 3.10
N GLU A 72 9.98 -36.33 2.03
CA GLU A 72 9.12 -36.16 0.85
C GLU A 72 7.61 -35.99 1.17
N ASN A 73 7.21 -36.39 2.39
CA ASN A 73 5.85 -36.29 2.94
C ASN A 73 5.69 -35.08 3.88
N SER A 74 6.30 -33.94 3.58
CA SER A 74 6.11 -32.70 4.35
C SER A 74 5.05 -31.80 3.70
N VAL A 75 4.27 -31.11 4.55
CA VAL A 75 3.25 -30.13 4.14
C VAL A 75 3.61 -28.79 4.72
N LEU A 76 3.63 -27.76 3.88
CA LEU A 76 3.97 -26.41 4.30
C LEU A 76 2.72 -25.67 4.79
N ILE A 77 2.74 -25.15 6.02
CA ILE A 77 1.76 -24.20 6.54
C ILE A 77 2.39 -22.82 6.55
N VAL A 78 1.80 -21.85 5.86
CA VAL A 78 2.40 -20.54 5.63
C VAL A 78 1.74 -19.49 6.51
N ASP A 79 2.55 -18.62 7.14
CA ASP A 79 2.02 -17.47 7.89
C ASP A 79 1.56 -16.33 6.95
N ALA A 80 0.65 -15.47 7.44
CA ALA A 80 0.16 -14.35 6.64
C ALA A 80 1.27 -13.39 6.18
N PRO A 81 2.26 -13.02 7.02
CA PRO A 81 3.40 -12.22 6.57
C PRO A 81 4.19 -12.85 5.42
N SER A 82 4.48 -14.16 5.43
CA SER A 82 5.19 -14.83 4.33
C SER A 82 4.41 -14.74 3.04
N PHE A 83 3.11 -15.02 3.08
CA PHE A 83 2.28 -14.94 1.89
C PHE A 83 2.19 -13.49 1.38
N ILE A 84 1.97 -12.50 2.26
CA ILE A 84 1.90 -11.08 1.86
C ILE A 84 3.21 -10.59 1.25
N ARG A 85 4.35 -11.02 1.79
CA ARG A 85 5.69 -10.55 1.37
C ARG A 85 6.19 -11.26 0.12
N PHE A 86 5.84 -12.53 -0.05
CA PHE A 86 6.46 -13.40 -1.04
C PHE A 86 5.44 -14.20 -1.88
N TYR A 87 4.20 -13.73 -2.05
CA TYR A 87 3.17 -14.47 -2.82
C TYR A 87 3.64 -14.91 -4.23
N ASP A 88 4.54 -14.15 -4.88
CA ASP A 88 5.09 -14.51 -6.19
C ASP A 88 5.84 -15.85 -6.18
N ILE A 89 6.57 -16.17 -5.10
CA ILE A 89 7.37 -17.41 -5.02
C ILE A 89 6.48 -18.64 -4.99
N PHE A 90 5.26 -18.53 -4.46
CA PHE A 90 4.30 -19.62 -4.34
C PHE A 90 3.70 -20.02 -5.69
N SER A 91 3.88 -19.20 -6.73
CA SER A 91 3.56 -19.56 -8.12
C SER A 91 4.50 -20.64 -8.65
N SER A 92 5.73 -20.71 -8.13
CA SER A 92 6.72 -21.70 -8.55
C SER A 92 6.24 -23.13 -8.28
N PRO A 93 6.50 -24.10 -9.18
CA PRO A 93 6.16 -25.51 -8.97
C PRO A 93 6.91 -26.15 -7.78
N LEU A 94 7.92 -25.47 -7.22
CA LEU A 94 8.65 -25.89 -6.03
C LEU A 94 7.75 -26.02 -4.79
N PHE A 95 6.63 -25.31 -4.75
CA PHE A 95 5.64 -25.40 -3.69
C PHE A 95 4.46 -26.26 -4.16
N SER A 96 4.44 -27.52 -3.73
CA SER A 96 3.50 -28.55 -4.20
C SER A 96 2.53 -29.08 -3.15
N ASN A 97 2.74 -28.80 -1.85
CA ASN A 97 1.84 -29.22 -0.78
C ASN A 97 1.75 -28.11 0.28
N VAL A 98 0.91 -27.11 0.04
CA VAL A 98 0.77 -25.93 0.89
C VAL A 98 -0.63 -25.85 1.47
N ILE A 99 -0.71 -25.70 2.79
CA ILE A 99 -1.95 -25.39 3.51
C ILE A 99 -1.98 -23.91 3.88
N VAL A 100 -3.07 -23.27 3.49
CA VAL A 100 -3.42 -21.91 3.92
C VAL A 100 -4.55 -22.02 4.94
N THR A 101 -4.34 -21.53 6.16
CA THR A 101 -5.39 -21.51 7.18
C THR A 101 -6.38 -20.36 6.92
N GLN A 102 -7.63 -20.51 7.32
CA GLN A 102 -8.64 -19.45 7.22
C GLN A 102 -8.19 -18.15 7.91
N THR A 103 -7.57 -18.22 9.08
CA THR A 103 -7.04 -17.03 9.77
C THR A 103 -5.99 -16.31 8.93
N VAL A 104 -5.12 -17.07 8.25
CA VAL A 104 -4.14 -16.50 7.31
C VAL A 104 -4.84 -15.89 6.11
N TRP A 105 -5.81 -16.60 5.53
CA TRP A 105 -6.60 -16.15 4.39
C TRP A 105 -7.26 -14.79 4.65
N GLU A 106 -7.95 -14.66 5.78
CA GLU A 106 -8.61 -13.42 6.20
C GLU A 106 -7.59 -12.29 6.48
N SER A 107 -6.46 -12.60 7.12
CA SER A 107 -5.40 -11.62 7.36
C SER A 107 -4.75 -11.12 6.05
N VAL A 108 -4.52 -11.99 5.07
CA VAL A 108 -4.00 -11.62 3.74
C VAL A 108 -5.01 -10.72 3.02
N ARG A 109 -6.29 -11.11 3.00
CA ARG A 109 -7.39 -10.32 2.43
C ARG A 109 -7.47 -8.90 2.99
N ALA A 110 -7.31 -8.76 4.32
CA ALA A 110 -7.39 -7.47 4.99
C ALA A 110 -6.16 -6.57 4.77
N LYS A 111 -4.96 -7.16 4.63
CA LYS A 111 -3.69 -6.42 4.59
C LYS A 111 -3.15 -6.16 3.19
N SER A 112 -3.33 -7.08 2.25
CA SER A 112 -2.74 -6.99 0.90
C SER A 112 -3.65 -7.62 -0.15
N ILE A 113 -4.39 -6.77 -0.87
CA ILE A 113 -5.29 -7.17 -1.95
C ILE A 113 -4.55 -7.92 -3.09
N PRO A 114 -3.36 -7.47 -3.57
CA PRO A 114 -2.65 -8.20 -4.63
C PRO A 114 -2.27 -9.62 -4.20
N ALA A 115 -1.77 -9.77 -2.96
CA ALA A 115 -1.42 -11.08 -2.42
C ALA A 115 -2.67 -11.98 -2.26
N TYR A 116 -3.81 -11.40 -1.88
CA TYR A 116 -5.08 -12.13 -1.82
C TYR A 116 -5.53 -12.63 -3.19
N LYS A 117 -5.48 -11.78 -4.23
CA LYS A 117 -5.84 -12.21 -5.59
C LYS A 117 -4.97 -13.38 -6.05
N LYS A 118 -3.65 -13.30 -5.84
CA LYS A 118 -2.75 -14.39 -6.21
C LYS A 118 -2.99 -15.65 -5.38
N MET A 119 -3.22 -15.52 -4.07
CA MET A 119 -3.60 -16.64 -3.20
C MET A 119 -4.89 -17.33 -3.65
N ASN A 120 -5.90 -16.54 -4.02
CA ASN A 120 -7.17 -17.05 -4.54
C ASN A 120 -6.98 -17.79 -5.85
N SER A 121 -6.20 -17.21 -6.77
CA SER A 121 -5.79 -17.84 -8.02
C SER A 121 -5.11 -19.19 -7.77
N LEU A 122 -4.11 -19.23 -6.89
CA LEU A 122 -3.37 -20.45 -6.57
C LEU A 122 -4.23 -21.56 -5.92
N CYS A 123 -5.24 -21.19 -5.14
CA CYS A 123 -6.08 -22.16 -4.42
C CYS A 123 -7.29 -22.65 -5.23
N TYR A 124 -7.85 -21.82 -6.12
CA TYR A 124 -9.11 -22.10 -6.80
C TYR A 124 -9.05 -22.00 -8.33
N ASP A 125 -8.37 -20.99 -8.89
CA ASP A 125 -8.41 -20.71 -10.34
C ASP A 125 -7.38 -21.54 -11.12
N GLU A 126 -6.14 -21.62 -10.62
CA GLU A 126 -5.04 -22.40 -11.20
C GLU A 126 -5.14 -23.91 -10.87
N ALA A 127 -6.05 -24.29 -9.96
CA ALA A 127 -6.52 -25.64 -9.58
C ALA A 127 -5.53 -26.83 -9.66
N THR A 128 -4.22 -26.59 -9.61
CA THR A 128 -3.23 -27.62 -9.35
C THR A 128 -3.41 -28.07 -7.91
N ASP A 129 -3.42 -29.38 -7.62
CA ASP A 129 -3.64 -29.97 -6.28
C ASP A 129 -2.55 -29.63 -5.24
N ARG A 130 -1.95 -28.44 -5.36
CA ARG A 130 -0.82 -27.92 -4.60
C ARG A 130 -1.22 -27.12 -3.37
N PHE A 131 -2.40 -26.51 -3.39
CA PHE A 131 -2.89 -25.64 -2.32
C PHE A 131 -4.20 -26.16 -1.74
N HIS A 132 -4.30 -26.13 -0.41
CA HIS A 132 -5.53 -26.45 0.31
C HIS A 132 -5.83 -25.39 1.37
N VAL A 133 -7.09 -24.96 1.44
CA VAL A 133 -7.53 -23.99 2.45
C VAL A 133 -8.17 -24.74 3.63
N PHE A 134 -7.49 -24.71 4.78
CA PHE A 134 -7.99 -25.35 6.00
C PHE A 134 -8.80 -24.35 6.85
N MET A 135 -10.09 -24.67 7.06
CA MET A 135 -11.06 -23.80 7.74
C MET A 135 -10.93 -23.88 9.27
N ASN A 136 -9.80 -23.44 9.80
CA ASN A 136 -9.46 -23.58 11.22
C ASN A 136 -10.39 -22.79 12.16
N GLU A 137 -10.95 -21.66 11.73
CA GLU A 137 -11.87 -20.88 12.59
C GLU A 137 -13.23 -21.57 12.75
N PHE A 138 -13.58 -22.51 11.87
CA PHE A 138 -14.82 -23.29 11.95
C PHE A 138 -14.60 -24.70 12.50
N HIS A 139 -13.37 -25.13 12.79
CA HIS A 139 -13.09 -26.47 13.29
C HIS A 139 -13.10 -26.50 14.81
N HIS A 140 -13.85 -27.43 15.41
CA HIS A 140 -14.06 -27.47 16.85
C HIS A 140 -12.78 -27.64 17.69
N GLU A 141 -11.79 -28.39 17.20
CA GLU A 141 -10.51 -28.58 17.91
C GLU A 141 -9.46 -27.52 17.63
N THR A 142 -9.53 -26.79 16.51
CA THR A 142 -8.48 -25.82 16.14
C THR A 142 -8.88 -24.36 16.37
N PHE A 143 -10.14 -24.10 16.66
CA PHE A 143 -10.63 -22.78 17.02
C PHE A 143 -10.23 -22.39 18.45
N SER A 144 -9.73 -21.16 18.61
CA SER A 144 -9.49 -20.52 19.91
C SER A 144 -9.94 -19.05 19.85
N GLU A 145 -10.74 -18.62 20.83
CA GLU A 145 -11.28 -17.25 20.89
C GLU A 145 -10.23 -16.27 21.44
N THR A 146 -9.58 -16.64 22.54
CA THR A 146 -8.55 -15.84 23.22
C THR A 146 -7.20 -16.54 23.18
N THR A 147 -6.13 -15.76 23.11
CA THR A 147 -4.76 -16.26 23.22
C THR A 147 -4.58 -16.94 24.58
N LYS A 148 -4.28 -18.25 24.58
CA LYS A 148 -3.99 -19.03 25.79
C LYS A 148 -2.49 -19.09 26.10
N ILE A 149 -1.65 -18.79 25.10
CA ILE A 149 -0.20 -18.88 25.22
C ILE A 149 0.41 -17.48 25.35
N GLU A 150 1.04 -17.20 26.50
CA GLU A 150 1.71 -15.93 26.75
C GLU A 150 2.85 -15.70 25.73
N GLY A 151 2.86 -14.53 25.07
CA GLY A 151 3.92 -14.12 24.14
C GLY A 151 3.66 -14.43 22.65
N LEU A 152 2.59 -15.14 22.30
CA LEU A 152 2.16 -15.32 20.91
C LEU A 152 0.96 -14.44 20.57
N SER A 153 0.91 -13.98 19.32
CA SER A 153 -0.32 -13.40 18.79
C SER A 153 -1.36 -14.50 18.53
N ARG A 154 -2.65 -14.17 18.56
CA ARG A 154 -3.74 -15.11 18.25
C ARG A 154 -3.51 -15.89 16.94
N GLY A 155 -3.01 -15.22 15.90
CA GLY A 155 -2.72 -15.86 14.62
C GLY A 155 -1.59 -16.88 14.70
N GLU A 156 -0.53 -16.60 15.46
CA GLU A 156 0.59 -17.53 15.68
C GLU A 156 0.14 -18.73 16.53
N GLU A 157 -0.63 -18.51 17.58
CA GLU A 157 -1.22 -19.60 18.38
C GLU A 157 -2.08 -20.52 17.53
N LEU A 158 -2.97 -19.97 16.70
CA LEU A 158 -3.82 -20.78 15.83
C LEU A 158 -3.01 -21.58 14.80
N LEU A 159 -1.91 -21.03 14.27
CA LEU A 159 -1.01 -21.78 13.39
C LEU A 159 -0.37 -22.97 14.12
N ALA A 160 0.08 -22.78 15.36
CA ALA A 160 0.64 -23.86 16.18
C ALA A 160 -0.42 -24.93 16.51
N VAL A 161 -1.62 -24.52 16.90
CA VAL A 161 -2.74 -25.44 17.21
C VAL A 161 -3.12 -26.26 15.97
N VAL A 162 -3.24 -25.62 14.80
CA VAL A 162 -3.54 -26.32 13.54
C VAL A 162 -2.43 -27.30 13.19
N ALA A 163 -1.16 -26.91 13.31
CA ALA A 163 -0.05 -27.80 13.01
C ALA A 163 0.00 -29.01 13.95
N THR A 164 -0.24 -28.82 15.26
CA THR A 164 -0.30 -29.91 16.24
C THR A 164 -1.45 -30.86 15.94
N TYR A 165 -2.66 -30.33 15.67
CA TYR A 165 -3.82 -31.13 15.28
C TYR A 165 -3.52 -31.97 14.02
N LEU A 166 -2.98 -31.35 12.97
CA LEU A 166 -2.65 -32.05 11.73
C LEU A 166 -1.54 -33.10 11.93
N LYS A 167 -0.55 -32.84 12.80
CA LYS A 167 0.50 -33.80 13.15
C LYS A 167 -0.09 -35.06 13.80
N GLU A 168 -1.01 -34.89 14.74
CA GLU A 168 -1.69 -36.00 15.41
C GLU A 168 -2.63 -36.75 14.47
N HIS A 169 -3.44 -36.01 13.71
CA HIS A 169 -4.39 -36.55 12.74
C HIS A 169 -3.70 -37.34 11.62
N TRP A 170 -2.51 -36.89 11.18
CA TRP A 170 -1.74 -37.53 10.11
C TRP A 170 -0.67 -38.52 10.59
N ALA A 171 -0.60 -38.82 11.89
CA ALA A 171 0.40 -39.74 12.44
C ALA A 171 0.41 -41.10 11.72
N LYS A 172 -0.77 -41.60 11.30
CA LYS A 172 -0.94 -42.87 10.57
C LYS A 172 -0.38 -42.84 9.14
N TYR A 173 -0.21 -41.66 8.56
CA TYR A 173 0.20 -41.46 7.17
C TYR A 173 1.66 -41.00 7.05
N ASN A 174 2.35 -40.80 8.19
CA ASN A 174 3.73 -40.29 8.26
C ASN A 174 3.92 -38.97 7.49
N VAL A 175 2.92 -38.08 7.57
CA VAL A 175 2.96 -36.73 6.97
C VAL A 175 3.28 -35.71 8.07
N LYS A 176 4.22 -34.80 7.81
CA LYS A 176 4.68 -33.81 8.79
C LYS A 176 4.27 -32.39 8.36
N PRO A 177 3.43 -31.67 9.13
CA PRO A 177 3.18 -30.27 8.88
C PRO A 177 4.37 -29.42 9.34
N VAL A 178 4.86 -28.53 8.48
CA VAL A 178 5.98 -27.63 8.73
C VAL A 178 5.48 -26.20 8.63
N ILE A 179 5.67 -25.39 9.67
CA ILE A 179 5.28 -23.97 9.65
C ILE A 179 6.43 -23.14 9.07
N ALA A 180 6.17 -22.38 8.01
CA ALA A 180 7.10 -21.41 7.46
C ALA A 180 6.69 -19.97 7.82
N CYS A 181 7.60 -19.28 8.49
CA CYS A 181 7.43 -17.88 8.90
C CYS A 181 8.35 -16.94 8.12
N SER A 182 7.92 -15.69 7.93
CA SER A 182 8.76 -14.69 7.26
C SER A 182 9.82 -14.09 8.17
N GLU A 183 9.55 -14.03 9.47
CA GLU A 183 10.42 -13.39 10.46
C GLU A 183 11.05 -14.44 11.37
N GLU A 184 12.37 -14.36 11.54
CA GLU A 184 13.14 -15.27 12.38
C GLU A 184 12.68 -15.21 13.85
N THR A 185 12.26 -14.03 14.32
CA THR A 185 11.70 -13.81 15.66
C THR A 185 10.37 -14.53 15.86
N SER A 186 9.49 -14.57 14.86
CA SER A 186 8.24 -15.35 14.91
C SER A 186 8.51 -16.85 14.86
N ALA A 187 9.45 -17.28 14.01
CA ALA A 187 9.86 -18.68 13.95
C ALA A 187 10.43 -19.17 15.30
N GLN A 188 11.27 -18.35 15.96
CA GLN A 188 11.81 -18.66 17.28
C GLN A 188 10.71 -18.80 18.34
N ARG A 189 9.76 -17.86 18.40
CA ARG A 189 8.63 -17.94 19.35
C ARG A 189 7.76 -19.18 19.11
N LEU A 190 7.45 -19.49 17.86
CA LEU A 190 6.66 -20.67 17.51
C LEU A 190 7.40 -21.99 17.79
N SER A 191 8.73 -22.01 17.62
CA SER A 191 9.55 -23.20 17.86
C SER A 191 9.53 -23.70 19.31
N GLN A 192 9.15 -22.85 20.26
CA GLN A 192 8.95 -23.23 21.66
C GLN A 192 7.69 -24.08 21.89
N HIS A 193 6.72 -23.98 20.98
CA HIS A 193 5.42 -24.65 21.10
C HIS A 193 5.19 -25.73 20.03
N TYR A 194 5.91 -25.65 18.91
CA TYR A 194 5.83 -26.63 17.83
C TYR A 194 7.21 -26.98 17.28
N GLU A 195 7.48 -28.27 17.10
CA GLU A 195 8.80 -28.80 16.73
C GLU A 195 9.23 -28.46 15.29
N PHE A 196 8.29 -28.47 14.34
CA PHE A 196 8.61 -28.30 12.91
C PHE A 196 8.32 -26.87 12.44
N VAL A 197 9.14 -25.93 12.89
CA VAL A 197 9.09 -24.52 12.49
C VAL A 197 10.37 -24.13 11.76
N THR A 198 10.25 -23.36 10.69
CA THR A 198 11.37 -22.83 9.93
C THR A 198 11.07 -21.42 9.44
N ASP A 199 12.11 -20.65 9.16
CA ASP A 199 11.96 -19.47 8.34
C ASP A 199 11.83 -19.87 6.85
N LEU A 200 11.10 -19.06 6.10
CA LEU A 200 10.82 -19.32 4.68
C LEU A 200 12.11 -19.37 3.84
N ARG A 201 13.13 -18.60 4.21
CA ARG A 201 14.41 -18.55 3.49
C ARG A 201 15.18 -19.88 3.65
N SER A 202 15.29 -20.38 4.88
CA SER A 202 15.91 -21.68 5.16
C SER A 202 15.14 -22.84 4.56
N TYR A 203 13.80 -22.75 4.51
CA TYR A 203 12.97 -23.73 3.80
C TYR A 203 13.32 -23.78 2.31
N VAL A 204 13.36 -22.62 1.64
CA VAL A 204 13.72 -22.56 0.22
C VAL A 204 15.16 -23.03 -0.04
N GLN A 205 16.09 -22.75 0.87
CA GLN A 205 17.48 -23.23 0.77
C GLN A 205 17.62 -24.75 0.93
N GLY A 206 16.68 -25.40 1.61
CA GLY A 206 16.68 -26.84 1.83
C GLY A 206 16.08 -27.66 0.70
N ILE A 207 15.45 -27.02 -0.29
CA ILE A 207 14.88 -27.67 -1.47
C ILE A 207 16.00 -28.07 -2.44
N ASP A 208 16.10 -29.37 -2.74
CA ASP A 208 17.02 -29.87 -3.76
C ASP A 208 16.42 -29.64 -5.15
N SER A 209 16.64 -28.45 -5.70
CA SER A 209 16.33 -28.16 -7.10
C SER A 209 17.54 -27.56 -7.82
N VAL A 210 17.66 -27.94 -9.09
CA VAL A 210 18.72 -27.53 -10.03
C VAL A 210 18.58 -26.04 -10.40
N ASP A 211 17.44 -25.42 -10.09
CA ASP A 211 17.11 -24.06 -10.49
C ASP A 211 17.13 -23.11 -9.27
N ARG A 212 18.36 -22.84 -8.78
CA ARG A 212 18.63 -22.00 -7.59
C ARG A 212 18.43 -20.49 -7.82
N GLN A 213 17.58 -20.10 -8.77
CA GLN A 213 17.30 -18.71 -9.08
C GLN A 213 15.80 -18.42 -9.02
N VAL A 214 15.19 -18.56 -7.84
CA VAL A 214 13.99 -17.78 -7.54
C VAL A 214 14.47 -16.46 -6.93
N PRO A 215 14.55 -15.34 -7.68
CA PRO A 215 14.84 -14.06 -7.11
C PRO A 215 13.70 -13.69 -6.17
N ILE A 216 13.95 -13.81 -4.86
CA ILE A 216 13.06 -13.27 -3.84
C ILE A 216 12.95 -11.77 -4.13
N PRO A 217 11.76 -11.24 -4.46
CA PRO A 217 11.61 -9.82 -4.71
C PRO A 217 11.94 -9.09 -3.41
N LYS A 218 13.07 -8.37 -3.38
CA LYS A 218 13.43 -7.48 -2.28
C LYS A 218 12.40 -6.35 -2.26
N ARG A 219 11.30 -6.53 -1.51
CA ARG A 219 10.37 -5.42 -1.32
C ARG A 219 11.08 -4.32 -0.51
N ILE A 220 10.94 -3.13 -1.05
CA ILE A 220 11.63 -1.90 -0.69
C ILE A 220 11.17 -1.45 0.69
N PHE A 221 11.82 -1.91 1.76
CA PHE A 221 11.80 -1.14 3.01
C PHE A 221 12.49 0.19 2.69
N THR A 222 11.72 1.29 2.65
CA THR A 222 12.36 2.60 2.61
C THR A 222 13.22 2.77 3.85
N MET A 223 14.37 3.39 3.68
CA MET A 223 15.34 3.54 4.76
C MET A 223 14.70 4.20 5.99
N SER A 224 15.16 3.80 7.18
CA SER A 224 14.77 4.47 8.42
C SER A 224 15.29 5.91 8.41
N ILE A 225 14.43 6.87 8.75
CA ILE A 225 14.84 8.25 9.01
C ILE A 225 15.74 8.27 10.25
N PHE A 226 16.82 9.04 10.20
CA PHE A 226 17.71 9.21 11.34
C PHE A 226 17.01 9.95 12.48
N ARG A 227 17.35 9.61 13.73
CA ARG A 227 16.88 10.36 14.90
C ARG A 227 17.39 11.80 14.85
N THR A 228 16.60 12.75 15.34
CA THR A 228 16.88 14.19 15.32
C THR A 228 18.28 14.53 15.81
N ARG A 229 18.74 13.91 16.90
CA ARG A 229 20.10 14.10 17.44
C ARG A 229 21.20 13.80 16.41
N LYS A 230 21.11 12.68 15.69
CA LYS A 230 22.07 12.28 14.67
C LYS A 230 22.06 13.24 13.47
N ILE A 231 20.89 13.77 13.11
CA ILE A 231 20.75 14.79 12.05
C ILE A 231 21.46 16.07 12.49
N MET A 232 21.20 16.56 13.70
CA MET A 232 21.82 17.78 14.22
C MET A 232 23.34 17.66 14.36
N GLU A 233 23.84 16.55 14.90
CA GLU A 233 25.28 16.27 14.98
C GLU A 233 25.94 16.20 13.59
N GLY A 234 25.26 15.59 12.62
CA GLY A 234 25.74 15.50 11.25
C GLY A 234 25.76 16.86 10.53
N ILE A 235 24.78 17.73 10.80
CA ILE A 235 24.75 19.12 10.31
C ILE A 235 25.90 19.93 10.92
N GLY A 236 26.12 19.81 12.24
CA GLY A 236 27.23 20.49 12.92
C GLY A 236 28.62 20.06 12.40
N LYS A 237 28.76 18.78 12.02
CA LYS A 237 29.99 18.24 11.39
C LYS A 237 30.10 18.51 9.89
N GLY A 238 29.08 19.09 9.25
CA GLY A 238 29.04 19.31 7.80
C GLY A 238 28.88 18.05 6.93
N THR A 239 28.63 16.89 7.54
CA THR A 239 28.42 15.61 6.82
C THR A 239 26.99 15.47 6.28
N ILE A 240 26.04 16.17 6.90
CA ILE A 240 24.65 16.28 6.47
C ILE A 240 24.40 17.75 6.14
N LYS A 241 23.73 18.01 5.02
CA LYS A 241 23.27 19.36 4.67
C LYS A 241 21.76 19.44 4.71
N LYS A 242 21.22 20.60 5.07
CA LYS A 242 19.78 20.89 4.99
C LYS A 242 19.48 21.55 3.64
N GLY A 243 18.32 21.29 3.07
CA GLY A 243 17.92 21.92 1.81
C GLY A 243 16.44 21.72 1.48
N SER A 244 15.97 22.44 0.46
CA SER A 244 14.61 22.32 -0.07
C SER A 244 14.54 21.19 -1.10
N PHE A 245 13.59 20.27 -0.94
CA PHE A 245 13.38 19.12 -1.83
C PHE A 245 12.45 19.48 -2.98
N SER A 246 12.94 19.36 -4.22
CA SER A 246 12.20 19.64 -5.45
C SER A 246 12.12 18.39 -6.31
N VAL A 247 10.91 17.92 -6.61
CA VAL A 247 10.69 16.77 -7.51
C VAL A 247 10.77 17.23 -8.96
N SER A 248 11.32 16.40 -9.85
CA SER A 248 11.35 16.70 -11.28
C SER A 248 9.94 16.61 -11.89
N ARG A 249 9.60 17.58 -12.75
CA ARG A 249 8.34 17.57 -13.52
C ARG A 249 8.33 16.51 -14.62
N GLU A 250 9.51 16.11 -15.09
CA GLU A 250 9.67 15.15 -16.18
C GLU A 250 9.79 13.71 -15.66
N ASN A 251 10.29 13.51 -14.45
CA ASN A 251 10.50 12.19 -13.87
C ASN A 251 10.18 12.18 -12.38
N TYR A 252 9.05 11.57 -12.00
CA TYR A 252 8.62 11.51 -10.59
C TYR A 252 9.56 10.69 -9.68
N ARG A 253 10.50 9.92 -10.26
CA ARG A 253 11.51 9.14 -9.51
C ARG A 253 12.78 9.95 -9.28
N GLU A 254 12.87 11.15 -9.83
CA GLU A 254 14.02 12.03 -9.70
C GLU A 254 13.64 13.30 -8.95
N ALA A 255 14.58 13.78 -8.14
CA ALA A 255 14.45 14.99 -7.38
C ALA A 255 15.81 15.67 -7.22
N SER A 256 15.79 16.95 -6.92
CA SER A 256 16.96 17.73 -6.54
C SER A 256 16.74 18.36 -5.17
N VAL A 257 17.83 18.55 -4.44
CA VAL A 257 17.81 19.28 -3.16
C VAL A 257 18.70 20.50 -3.28
N ILE A 258 18.10 21.68 -3.13
CA ILE A 258 18.80 22.96 -3.16
C ILE A 258 19.29 23.26 -1.74
N ILE A 259 20.60 23.42 -1.58
CA ILE A 259 21.27 23.37 -0.27
C ILE A 259 21.69 24.74 0.24
N ASP A 260 22.06 25.64 -0.68
CA ASP A 260 22.63 26.94 -0.36
C ASP A 260 21.98 28.06 -1.20
N GLU A 261 22.25 29.30 -0.81
CA GLU A 261 21.75 30.51 -1.49
C GLU A 261 22.36 30.67 -2.89
N GLN A 262 23.50 30.01 -3.15
CA GLN A 262 24.15 29.91 -4.46
C GLN A 262 23.46 28.89 -5.39
N LEU A 263 22.33 28.31 -4.97
CA LEU A 263 21.52 27.35 -5.73
C LEU A 263 22.26 26.05 -6.10
N THR A 264 23.26 25.66 -5.31
CA THR A 264 23.90 24.34 -5.43
C THR A 264 22.88 23.25 -5.15
N SER A 265 22.65 22.41 -6.15
CA SER A 265 21.70 21.30 -6.07
C SER A 265 22.40 19.94 -6.02
N TRP A 266 21.94 19.05 -5.14
CA TRP A 266 22.31 17.63 -5.19
C TRP A 266 21.19 16.80 -5.77
N PHE A 267 21.55 15.83 -6.61
CA PHE A 267 20.59 14.97 -7.28
C PHE A 267 20.18 13.80 -6.38
N ILE A 268 18.90 13.43 -6.41
CA ILE A 268 18.34 12.32 -5.64
C ILE A 268 17.47 11.50 -6.58
N THR A 269 17.61 10.17 -6.52
CA THR A 269 16.85 9.28 -7.40
C THR A 269 16.33 8.05 -6.66
N GLY A 270 15.15 7.59 -7.09
CA GLY A 270 14.51 6.36 -6.67
C GLY A 270 14.25 6.30 -5.17
N MET A 271 14.76 5.25 -4.53
CA MET A 271 14.54 4.97 -3.10
C MET A 271 15.22 5.99 -2.18
N ASN A 272 16.18 6.76 -2.69
CA ASN A 272 16.93 7.75 -1.92
C ASN A 272 16.10 8.99 -1.54
N CYS A 273 14.92 9.19 -2.15
CA CYS A 273 13.98 10.25 -1.78
C CYS A 273 13.37 10.05 -0.38
N ASN A 274 13.38 8.81 0.14
CA ASN A 274 13.01 8.46 1.51
C ASN A 274 11.75 9.16 2.06
N ARG A 275 10.62 8.98 1.37
CA ARG A 275 9.29 9.52 1.80
C ARG A 275 9.25 11.06 1.95
N ALA A 276 10.14 11.78 1.27
CA ALA A 276 10.03 13.23 1.09
C ALA A 276 8.94 13.57 0.06
N VAL A 277 8.24 14.69 0.30
CA VAL A 277 7.25 15.28 -0.61
C VAL A 277 7.82 16.57 -1.18
N ASN A 278 7.39 16.94 -2.39
CA ASN A 278 7.81 18.20 -3.02
C ASN A 278 7.61 19.40 -2.08
N GLY A 279 8.64 20.25 -1.94
CA GLY A 279 8.65 21.41 -1.04
C GLY A 279 9.08 21.11 0.40
N ASP A 280 9.30 19.85 0.78
CA ASP A 280 9.80 19.52 2.13
C ASP A 280 11.21 20.09 2.36
N ILE A 281 11.51 20.50 3.60
CA ILE A 281 12.88 20.78 4.03
C ILE A 281 13.48 19.49 4.56
N VAL A 282 14.50 19.00 3.87
CA VAL A 282 15.11 17.69 4.09
C VAL A 282 16.57 17.79 4.56
N ALA A 283 17.00 16.78 5.29
CA ALA A 283 18.39 16.52 5.63
C ALA A 283 18.95 15.49 4.65
N VAL A 284 20.00 15.86 3.93
CA VAL A 284 20.64 15.03 2.90
C VAL A 284 22.08 14.69 3.22
N GLN A 285 22.48 13.48 2.85
CA GLN A 285 23.84 13.00 2.94
C GLN A 285 24.34 12.65 1.53
N LEU A 286 25.49 13.20 1.16
CA LEU A 286 26.14 12.91 -0.13
C LEU A 286 26.57 11.43 -0.19
N LEU A 287 26.34 10.78 -1.32
CA LEU A 287 26.81 9.42 -1.57
C LEU A 287 28.28 9.45 -2.04
N PRO A 288 29.02 8.34 -1.89
CA PRO A 288 30.34 8.21 -2.50
C PRO A 288 30.30 8.44 -4.01
N GLU A 289 31.38 8.97 -4.59
CA GLU A 289 31.47 9.27 -6.03
C GLU A 289 31.18 8.06 -6.92
N SER A 290 31.48 6.85 -6.43
CA SER A 290 31.16 5.58 -7.13
C SER A 290 29.66 5.31 -7.30
N GLN A 291 28.81 5.98 -6.51
CA GLN A 291 27.35 5.85 -6.55
C GLN A 291 26.67 7.08 -7.13
N TRP A 292 27.44 8.03 -7.66
CA TRP A 292 26.87 9.15 -8.36
C TRP A 292 26.25 8.70 -9.69
N THR A 293 25.15 9.35 -10.05
CA THR A 293 24.28 8.95 -11.16
C THR A 293 23.99 10.16 -12.04
N ALA A 294 23.71 9.93 -13.32
CA ALA A 294 23.24 10.98 -14.22
C ALA A 294 21.71 10.91 -14.36
N PRO A 295 21.02 12.06 -14.52
CA PRO A 295 19.59 12.07 -14.81
C PRO A 295 19.21 11.23 -16.04
N GLU A 296 18.05 10.58 -15.99
CA GLU A 296 17.48 9.87 -17.12
C GLU A 296 16.95 10.86 -18.16
N LYS A 297 17.20 10.62 -19.45
CA LYS A 297 16.58 11.41 -20.54
C LYS A 297 15.14 10.96 -20.86
N LYS A 298 14.59 10.01 -20.09
CA LYS A 298 13.26 9.46 -20.31
C LYS A 298 12.27 10.21 -19.43
N ILE A 299 11.27 10.79 -20.07
CA ILE A 299 10.12 11.38 -19.38
C ILE A 299 9.33 10.21 -18.75
N ARG A 300 9.18 10.26 -17.43
CA ARG A 300 8.41 9.30 -16.64
C ARG A 300 7.35 10.05 -15.85
N LEU A 301 6.12 10.00 -16.36
CA LEU A 301 4.96 10.51 -15.67
C LEU A 301 4.28 9.37 -14.91
N ARG A 302 3.96 9.61 -13.64
CA ARG A 302 3.36 8.59 -12.76
C ARG A 302 2.04 8.06 -13.33
N ASP A 303 1.21 8.95 -13.85
CA ASP A 303 -0.11 8.58 -14.36
C ASP A 303 -0.01 7.71 -15.62
N VAL A 304 0.99 7.97 -16.48
CA VAL A 304 1.21 7.19 -17.70
C VAL A 304 1.82 5.82 -17.38
N GLU A 305 2.88 5.76 -16.57
CA GLU A 305 3.50 4.48 -16.19
C GLU A 305 2.51 3.55 -15.48
N GLU A 306 1.67 4.09 -14.58
CA GLU A 306 0.70 3.26 -13.87
C GLU A 306 -0.48 2.85 -14.79
N TYR A 307 -0.91 3.67 -15.76
CA TYR A 307 -1.94 3.29 -16.75
C TYR A 307 -1.48 2.15 -17.66
N VAL A 308 -0.22 2.19 -18.13
CA VAL A 308 0.39 1.12 -18.94
C VAL A 308 0.50 -0.16 -18.12
N SER A 309 0.95 -0.09 -16.86
CA SER A 309 1.01 -1.29 -16.01
C SER A 309 -0.36 -1.92 -15.74
N THR A 310 -1.44 -1.12 -15.63
CA THR A 310 -2.80 -1.65 -15.48
C THR A 310 -3.41 -2.15 -16.79
N ALA A 311 -2.97 -1.63 -17.95
CA ALA A 311 -3.39 -2.09 -19.26
C ALA A 311 -2.72 -3.42 -19.63
N ASP A 312 -1.45 -3.60 -19.31
CA ASP A 312 -0.76 -4.90 -19.47
C ASP A 312 -1.39 -5.99 -18.59
N ASP A 313 -1.88 -5.64 -17.39
CA ASP A 313 -2.66 -6.55 -16.52
C ASP A 313 -4.07 -6.87 -17.08
N MET A 314 -4.58 -6.09 -18.04
CA MET A 314 -5.89 -6.31 -18.70
C MET A 314 -5.77 -6.90 -20.12
N ALA A 315 -4.62 -6.73 -20.78
CA ALA A 315 -4.35 -7.24 -22.13
C ALA A 315 -3.85 -8.70 -22.14
N ALA A 316 -3.65 -9.31 -20.96
CA ALA A 316 -3.25 -10.71 -20.85
C ALA A 316 -4.34 -11.73 -21.24
N GLU A 317 -5.53 -11.29 -21.68
CA GLU A 317 -6.61 -12.20 -22.11
C GLU A 317 -6.88 -12.22 -23.63
N GLU A 318 -6.34 -11.31 -24.46
CA GLU A 318 -6.57 -11.35 -25.92
C GLU A 318 -5.38 -10.79 -26.72
N ASP A 319 -4.34 -11.61 -26.97
CA ASP A 319 -3.68 -11.82 -28.28
C ASP A 319 -2.31 -12.52 -28.10
N GLU A 320 -2.24 -13.82 -28.42
CA GLU A 320 -1.00 -14.61 -28.47
C GLU A 320 -0.14 -14.34 -29.73
N ASN A 321 -0.24 -13.18 -30.39
CA ASN A 321 0.63 -12.87 -31.54
C ASN A 321 0.91 -11.37 -31.71
N MET A 322 1.68 -10.78 -30.80
CA MET A 322 2.44 -9.56 -31.11
C MET A 322 3.90 -9.76 -30.72
N GLU A 323 4.72 -9.92 -31.76
CA GLU A 323 6.17 -9.92 -31.68
C GLU A 323 6.67 -8.66 -30.97
N ASP A 324 7.68 -8.89 -30.12
CA ASP A 324 8.51 -7.96 -29.38
C ASP A 324 8.84 -6.69 -30.21
N PHE A 325 8.07 -5.60 -30.04
CA PHE A 325 8.41 -4.29 -30.60
C PHE A 325 9.45 -3.60 -29.72
N ASP A 326 10.65 -4.20 -29.60
CA ASP A 326 11.85 -3.53 -29.10
C ASP A 326 12.54 -2.81 -30.27
N GLY A 327 11.90 -1.73 -30.74
CA GLY A 327 12.49 -0.81 -31.69
C GLY A 327 13.17 0.35 -30.96
N GLU A 328 14.51 0.36 -30.90
CA GLU A 328 15.33 1.48 -31.43
C GLU A 328 16.84 1.32 -31.16
N PRO A 329 17.70 1.88 -32.04
CA PRO A 329 19.11 1.54 -32.13
C PRO A 329 19.90 2.05 -30.92
N ARG A 330 20.89 1.25 -30.51
CA ARG A 330 21.93 1.60 -29.53
C ARG A 330 22.72 2.82 -30.01
N SER A 331 22.18 4.01 -29.80
CA SER A 331 22.91 5.26 -29.96
C SER A 331 24.08 5.27 -28.99
N LYS A 332 25.27 5.55 -29.54
CA LYS A 332 26.56 5.53 -28.84
C LYS A 332 26.43 6.25 -27.49
N ARG A 333 26.66 5.52 -26.39
CA ARG A 333 26.72 6.08 -25.02
C ARG A 333 27.82 7.16 -24.97
N SER A 334 27.45 8.42 -25.20
CA SER A 334 28.27 9.55 -24.77
C SER A 334 28.42 9.43 -23.25
N LYS A 335 29.66 9.39 -22.74
CA LYS A 335 29.95 9.40 -21.29
C LYS A 335 29.20 10.59 -20.69
N ARG A 336 28.11 10.33 -19.98
CA ARG A 336 27.32 11.37 -19.31
C ARG A 336 28.15 11.89 -18.14
N SER A 337 28.15 13.20 -17.95
CA SER A 337 28.70 13.81 -16.74
C SER A 337 27.86 13.33 -15.56
N VAL A 338 28.50 12.55 -14.72
CA VAL A 338 27.92 12.06 -13.47
C VAL A 338 27.75 13.26 -12.54
N VAL A 339 26.58 13.43 -11.93
CA VAL A 339 26.30 14.56 -11.02
C VAL A 339 26.32 14.08 -9.57
N PRO A 340 26.67 14.96 -8.61
CA PRO A 340 26.66 14.61 -7.19
C PRO A 340 25.30 14.07 -6.74
N THR A 341 25.25 12.79 -6.37
CA THR A 341 24.03 12.11 -5.90
C THR A 341 24.01 12.04 -4.37
N ALA A 342 22.87 12.33 -3.78
CA ALA A 342 22.65 12.28 -2.34
C ALA A 342 21.45 11.38 -1.98
N LYS A 343 21.32 11.10 -0.69
CA LYS A 343 20.14 10.46 -0.11
C LYS A 343 19.53 11.30 1.00
N VAL A 344 18.20 11.28 1.06
CA VAL A 344 17.45 11.89 2.16
C VAL A 344 17.57 11.00 3.40
N VAL A 345 18.23 11.51 4.44
CA VAL A 345 18.42 10.81 5.72
C VAL A 345 17.40 11.21 6.77
N GLY A 346 16.74 12.35 6.58
CA GLY A 346 15.64 12.78 7.43
C GLY A 346 14.90 13.98 6.88
N ILE A 347 13.77 14.28 7.52
CA ILE A 347 12.86 15.33 7.10
C ILE A 347 12.73 16.30 8.25
N ILE A 348 13.19 17.53 8.04
CA ILE A 348 13.31 18.56 9.07
C ILE A 348 11.98 19.27 9.24
N LYS A 349 11.37 19.67 8.11
CA LYS A 349 10.06 20.34 8.07
C LYS A 349 9.24 19.79 6.92
N ARG A 350 8.01 19.38 7.19
CA ARG A 350 7.03 19.00 6.17
C ARG A 350 6.39 20.24 5.54
N ASN A 351 6.13 20.19 4.25
CA ASN A 351 5.35 21.17 3.51
C ASN A 351 4.03 20.57 3.01
N TRP A 352 3.38 19.77 3.85
CA TRP A 352 2.09 19.18 3.53
C TRP A 352 1.00 20.24 3.58
N ARG A 353 0.11 20.19 2.60
CA ARG A 353 -1.08 21.02 2.49
C ARG A 353 -2.28 20.15 2.13
N GLN A 354 -3.42 20.79 1.99
CA GLN A 354 -4.58 20.16 1.39
C GLN A 354 -4.36 20.09 -0.13
N TYR A 355 -4.58 18.91 -0.71
CA TYR A 355 -4.40 18.66 -2.13
C TYR A 355 -5.75 18.40 -2.77
N CYS A 356 -6.02 19.05 -3.89
CA CYS A 356 -7.18 18.80 -4.73
C CYS A 356 -6.85 17.70 -5.74
N GLY A 357 -7.85 16.92 -6.15
CA GLY A 357 -7.62 15.81 -7.06
C GLY A 357 -8.83 14.92 -7.22
N ILE A 358 -8.58 13.68 -7.62
CA ILE A 358 -9.62 12.69 -7.93
C ILE A 358 -9.38 11.39 -7.19
N LEU A 359 -10.46 10.66 -6.90
CA LEU A 359 -10.36 9.30 -6.40
C LEU A 359 -10.21 8.33 -7.56
N LEU A 360 -9.19 7.47 -7.52
CA LEU A 360 -9.02 6.44 -8.55
C LEU A 360 -10.04 5.31 -8.35
N PRO A 361 -10.69 4.85 -9.43
CA PRO A 361 -11.66 3.77 -9.35
C PRO A 361 -10.99 2.50 -8.82
N SER A 362 -11.68 1.80 -7.93
CA SER A 362 -11.18 0.57 -7.35
C SER A 362 -11.69 -0.63 -8.10
N VAL A 363 -10.78 -1.56 -8.41
CA VAL A 363 -11.09 -2.80 -9.13
C VAL A 363 -12.03 -3.72 -8.32
N ILE A 364 -12.14 -3.51 -6.99
CA ILE A 364 -13.00 -4.30 -6.10
C ILE A 364 -14.16 -3.45 -5.61
N LYS A 365 -15.39 -3.89 -5.91
CA LYS A 365 -16.62 -3.31 -5.35
C LYS A 365 -16.63 -3.51 -3.83
N GLY A 366 -16.85 -2.42 -3.08
CA GLY A 366 -16.88 -2.44 -1.60
C GLY A 366 -15.51 -2.41 -0.91
N ALA A 367 -14.41 -2.14 -1.63
CA ALA A 367 -13.15 -1.80 -0.98
C ALA A 367 -13.31 -0.58 -0.07
N ARG A 368 -12.56 -0.51 1.03
CA ARG A 368 -12.53 0.64 1.94
C ARG A 368 -11.33 1.56 1.72
N ARG A 369 -10.29 1.04 1.06
CA ARG A 369 -9.01 1.73 0.85
C ARG A 369 -8.88 2.07 -0.61
N HIS A 370 -8.70 3.35 -0.90
CA HIS A 370 -8.66 3.89 -2.25
C HIS A 370 -7.39 4.72 -2.43
N LEU A 371 -6.96 4.88 -3.68
CA LEU A 371 -5.87 5.77 -4.04
C LEU A 371 -6.46 7.08 -4.57
N PHE A 372 -6.08 8.18 -3.94
CA PHE A 372 -6.32 9.53 -4.40
C PHE A 372 -5.16 9.98 -5.29
N CYS A 373 -5.50 10.56 -6.44
CA CYS A 373 -4.57 11.17 -7.38
C CYS A 373 -4.64 12.69 -7.25
N PRO A 374 -3.61 13.35 -6.68
CA PRO A 374 -3.53 14.80 -6.64
C PRO A 374 -3.53 15.41 -8.05
N ALA A 375 -4.07 16.61 -8.20
CA ALA A 375 -3.99 17.40 -9.43
C ALA A 375 -2.53 17.82 -9.71
N GLU A 376 -1.77 18.14 -8.66
CA GLU A 376 -0.34 18.40 -8.76
C GLU A 376 0.46 17.10 -8.94
N ARG A 377 0.96 16.87 -10.15
CA ARG A 377 1.72 15.65 -10.55
C ARG A 377 3.01 15.39 -9.74
N LEU A 378 3.52 16.41 -9.05
CA LEU A 378 4.72 16.30 -8.20
C LEU A 378 4.42 15.60 -6.87
N ILE A 379 3.15 15.53 -6.48
CA ILE A 379 2.72 14.93 -5.22
C ILE A 379 2.42 13.44 -5.47
N PRO A 380 2.95 12.53 -4.63
CA PRO A 380 2.65 11.12 -4.76
C PRO A 380 1.16 10.86 -4.49
N ARG A 381 0.62 9.82 -5.12
CA ARG A 381 -0.73 9.32 -4.82
C ARG A 381 -0.87 9.04 -3.33
N ILE A 382 -2.03 9.37 -2.77
CA ILE A 382 -2.31 9.28 -1.34
C ILE A 382 -3.32 8.17 -1.12
N ARG A 383 -3.09 7.28 -0.16
CA ARG A 383 -4.07 6.26 0.20
C ARG A 383 -5.02 6.81 1.25
N ILE A 384 -6.32 6.78 0.95
CA ILE A 384 -7.39 7.21 1.85
C ILE A 384 -8.34 6.06 2.16
N GLU A 385 -9.02 6.14 3.31
CA GLU A 385 -10.08 5.20 3.69
C GLU A 385 -11.46 5.87 3.59
N THR A 386 -12.36 5.32 2.79
CA THR A 386 -13.73 5.85 2.62
C THR A 386 -14.70 4.72 2.25
N GLU A 387 -15.93 4.83 2.72
CA GLU A 387 -17.05 3.95 2.33
C GLU A 387 -17.88 4.56 1.18
N GLN A 388 -17.67 5.85 0.88
CA GLN A 388 -18.42 6.61 -0.14
C GLN A 388 -17.65 6.69 -1.47
N ALA A 389 -16.81 5.70 -1.78
CA ALA A 389 -15.91 5.74 -2.93
C ALA A 389 -16.64 5.91 -4.26
N GLU A 390 -17.82 5.30 -4.40
CA GLU A 390 -18.63 5.37 -5.64
C GLU A 390 -19.11 6.80 -5.92
N VAL A 391 -19.51 7.55 -4.89
CA VAL A 391 -19.94 8.96 -5.03
C VAL A 391 -18.75 9.86 -5.32
N LEU A 392 -17.65 9.66 -4.59
CA LEU A 392 -16.45 10.49 -4.71
C LEU A 392 -15.65 10.24 -6.01
N ALA A 393 -15.89 9.13 -6.72
CA ALA A 393 -15.18 8.80 -7.96
C ALA A 393 -15.44 9.82 -9.08
N HIS A 394 -16.62 10.45 -9.06
CA HIS A 394 -17.06 11.40 -10.09
C HIS A 394 -16.91 12.87 -9.66
N GLN A 395 -16.15 13.12 -8.60
CA GLN A 395 -16.03 14.45 -8.00
C GLN A 395 -14.57 14.88 -7.89
N ARG A 396 -14.34 16.21 -7.95
CA ARG A 396 -13.14 16.84 -7.44
C ARG A 396 -13.21 16.86 -5.93
N ILE A 397 -12.22 16.27 -5.28
CA ILE A 397 -12.16 16.15 -3.83
C ILE A 397 -10.85 16.70 -3.28
N MET A 398 -10.88 17.08 -2.02
CA MET A 398 -9.74 17.58 -1.27
C MET A 398 -9.30 16.56 -0.22
N VAL A 399 -8.00 16.27 -0.18
CA VAL A 399 -7.38 15.28 0.69
C VAL A 399 -6.16 15.87 1.39
N SER A 400 -5.96 15.51 2.65
CA SER A 400 -4.76 15.87 3.42
C SER A 400 -3.92 14.62 3.73
N ILE A 401 -2.59 14.78 3.77
CA ILE A 401 -1.67 13.73 4.20
C ILE A 401 -1.56 13.74 5.73
N ASP A 402 -1.70 12.57 6.36
CA ASP A 402 -1.59 12.40 7.81
C ASP A 402 -0.21 11.90 8.22
N HIS A 403 0.21 10.78 7.61
CA HIS A 403 1.53 10.21 7.86
C HIS A 403 1.97 9.28 6.71
N TRP A 404 3.28 9.01 6.63
CA TRP A 404 3.82 8.07 5.65
C TRP A 404 4.64 6.97 6.35
N PRO A 405 4.02 5.79 6.60
CA PRO A 405 4.68 4.73 7.35
C PRO A 405 5.70 3.98 6.48
N ARG A 406 6.69 3.34 7.11
CA ARG A 406 7.87 2.73 6.43
C ARG A 406 7.54 1.53 5.54
N ASP A 407 6.43 0.87 5.85
CA ASP A 407 5.89 -0.33 5.20
C ASP A 407 4.92 0.02 4.07
N SER A 408 4.57 1.31 3.89
CA SER A 408 3.69 1.75 2.82
C SER A 408 4.45 2.46 1.70
N LYS A 409 4.16 2.05 0.46
CA LYS A 409 4.61 2.73 -0.77
C LYS A 409 4.01 4.13 -0.92
N TYR A 410 2.79 4.34 -0.41
CA TYR A 410 2.03 5.59 -0.55
C TYR A 410 1.79 6.22 0.83
N PRO A 411 1.79 7.56 0.96
CA PRO A 411 1.35 8.23 2.18
C PRO A 411 -0.11 7.86 2.50
N LEU A 412 -0.44 7.86 3.78
CA LEU A 412 -1.80 7.73 4.28
C LEU A 412 -2.37 9.12 4.54
N GLY A 413 -3.63 9.32 4.19
CA GLY A 413 -4.33 10.57 4.37
C GLY A 413 -5.83 10.39 4.56
N HIS A 414 -6.53 11.50 4.72
CA HIS A 414 -7.97 11.52 4.89
C HIS A 414 -8.64 12.51 3.93
N TYR A 415 -9.90 12.20 3.62
CA TYR A 415 -10.79 13.08 2.87
C TYR A 415 -11.18 14.29 3.73
N VAL A 416 -11.12 15.48 3.14
CA VAL A 416 -11.48 16.76 3.79
C VAL A 416 -12.87 17.21 3.33
N ARG A 417 -13.04 17.46 2.03
CA ARG A 417 -14.30 17.92 1.43
C ARG A 417 -14.39 17.62 -0.05
N THR A 418 -15.60 17.68 -0.58
CA THR A 418 -15.89 17.71 -2.02
C THR A 418 -15.85 19.16 -2.49
N ILE A 419 -15.31 19.37 -3.68
CA ILE A 419 -15.26 20.67 -4.37
C ILE A 419 -16.47 20.73 -5.31
N GLY A 420 -16.60 19.75 -6.21
CA GLY A 420 -17.72 19.67 -7.15
C GLY A 420 -17.59 18.51 -8.13
N GLU A 421 -18.38 18.53 -9.19
CA GLU A 421 -18.40 17.47 -10.22
C GLU A 421 -17.21 17.58 -11.17
N LEU A 422 -16.73 16.43 -11.66
CA LEU A 422 -15.64 16.42 -12.63
C LEU A 422 -16.08 17.01 -13.97
N GLY A 423 -15.30 17.97 -14.49
CA GLY A 423 -15.57 18.62 -15.77
C GLY A 423 -16.48 19.85 -15.68
N ASP A 424 -17.01 20.17 -14.51
CA ASP A 424 -17.72 21.43 -14.28
C ASP A 424 -16.74 22.62 -14.26
N SER A 425 -17.10 23.71 -14.95
CA SER A 425 -16.21 24.85 -15.14
C SER A 425 -15.95 25.63 -13.85
N GLU A 426 -16.96 25.77 -12.99
CA GLU A 426 -16.79 26.48 -11.71
C GLU A 426 -15.91 25.66 -10.77
N THR A 427 -16.14 24.35 -10.72
CA THR A 427 -15.35 23.39 -9.95
C THR A 427 -13.88 23.38 -10.37
N GLU A 428 -13.57 23.32 -11.67
CA GLU A 428 -12.19 23.32 -12.16
C GLU A 428 -11.48 24.65 -11.89
N ASN A 429 -12.21 25.78 -11.97
CA ASN A 429 -11.69 27.08 -11.57
C ASN A 429 -11.38 27.14 -10.07
N GLU A 430 -12.27 26.63 -9.21
CA GLU A 430 -12.02 26.57 -7.76
C GLU A 430 -10.78 25.70 -7.45
N VAL A 431 -10.65 24.53 -8.09
CA VAL A 431 -9.47 23.65 -7.94
C VAL A 431 -8.19 24.40 -8.31
N LEU A 432 -8.18 25.16 -9.41
CA LEU A 432 -7.02 25.93 -9.84
C LEU A 432 -6.61 26.97 -8.80
N LEU A 433 -7.58 27.69 -8.23
CA LEU A 433 -7.36 28.72 -7.21
C LEU A 433 -6.81 28.10 -5.92
N LEU A 434 -7.37 26.97 -5.49
CA LEU A 434 -6.93 26.24 -4.29
C LEU A 434 -5.50 25.69 -4.43
N GLU A 435 -5.16 25.11 -5.57
CA GLU A 435 -3.81 24.55 -5.81
C GLU A 435 -2.71 25.62 -5.83
N HIS A 436 -3.06 26.87 -6.16
CA HIS A 436 -2.13 28.01 -6.16
C HIS A 436 -2.23 28.87 -4.90
N ASP A 437 -2.99 28.42 -3.89
CA ASP A 437 -3.19 29.14 -2.63
C ASP A 437 -3.71 30.57 -2.83
N ILE A 438 -4.63 30.74 -3.79
CA ILE A 438 -5.29 32.01 -4.10
C ILE A 438 -6.59 32.10 -3.28
N PRO A 439 -6.69 33.02 -2.31
CA PRO A 439 -7.90 33.22 -1.54
C PRO A 439 -9.01 33.76 -2.45
N HIS A 440 -10.08 32.98 -2.60
CA HIS A 440 -11.23 33.30 -3.44
C HIS A 440 -12.54 33.29 -2.66
N ALA A 441 -12.46 33.21 -1.33
CA ALA A 441 -13.60 33.42 -0.46
C ALA A 441 -14.06 34.88 -0.52
N PRO A 442 -15.36 35.15 -0.31
CA PRO A 442 -15.84 36.52 -0.19
C PRO A 442 -15.13 37.24 0.97
N PHE A 443 -14.98 38.56 0.85
CA PHE A 443 -14.44 39.38 1.93
C PHE A 443 -15.29 39.23 3.19
N SER A 444 -14.64 39.26 4.36
CA SER A 444 -15.34 39.19 5.63
C SER A 444 -16.13 40.46 5.89
N ASP A 445 -17.17 40.36 6.74
CA ASP A 445 -18.00 41.51 7.13
C ASP A 445 -17.18 42.65 7.74
N ALA A 446 -16.08 42.32 8.43
CA ALA A 446 -15.16 43.31 8.98
C ALA A 446 -14.44 44.12 7.88
N VAL A 447 -14.08 43.47 6.76
CA VAL A 447 -13.49 44.16 5.60
C VAL A 447 -14.57 44.97 4.88
N MET A 448 -15.78 44.40 4.72
CA MET A 448 -16.91 45.10 4.10
C MET A 448 -17.32 46.35 4.90
N ALA A 449 -17.24 46.32 6.23
CA ALA A 449 -17.53 47.47 7.09
C ALA A 449 -16.53 48.64 6.94
N CYS A 450 -15.35 48.40 6.37
CA CYS A 450 -14.38 49.46 6.05
C CYS A 450 -14.72 50.22 4.76
N LEU A 451 -15.68 49.73 3.96
CA LEU A 451 -16.09 50.42 2.75
C LEU A 451 -16.78 51.75 3.10
N PRO A 452 -16.59 52.79 2.29
CA PRO A 452 -17.36 54.02 2.45
C PRO A 452 -18.86 53.75 2.29
N GLN A 453 -19.68 54.61 2.89
CA GLN A 453 -21.13 54.57 2.70
C GLN A 453 -21.49 54.71 1.21
N GLU A 454 -22.62 54.11 0.79
CA GLU A 454 -23.05 54.10 -0.62
C GLU A 454 -23.15 55.50 -1.24
N ASN A 455 -23.53 56.51 -0.44
CA ASN A 455 -23.62 57.91 -0.86
C ASN A 455 -22.30 58.65 -0.63
N TRP A 456 -21.17 58.06 -1.03
CA TRP A 456 -19.87 58.66 -0.80
C TRP A 456 -19.69 59.95 -1.61
N VAL A 457 -19.42 61.05 -0.91
CA VAL A 457 -19.08 62.34 -1.51
C VAL A 457 -17.61 62.64 -1.20
N PRO A 458 -16.78 62.98 -2.21
CA PRO A 458 -15.40 63.32 -1.97
C PRO A 458 -15.28 64.60 -1.14
N ASP A 459 -14.36 64.61 -0.17
CA ASP A 459 -13.96 65.84 0.49
C ASP A 459 -13.19 66.73 -0.51
N LEU A 460 -13.68 67.96 -0.69
CA LEU A 460 -13.13 68.95 -1.61
C LEU A 460 -12.17 69.92 -0.91
N GLN A 461 -11.87 69.70 0.38
CA GLN A 461 -10.96 70.55 1.14
C GLN A 461 -9.49 70.39 0.69
N LYS A 462 -8.69 71.44 0.94
CA LYS A 462 -7.24 71.42 0.67
C LYS A 462 -6.58 70.33 1.52
N PRO A 463 -5.62 69.55 0.98
CA PRO A 463 -4.73 69.88 -0.15
C PRO A 463 -5.18 69.40 -1.54
N ARG A 464 -6.42 68.92 -1.72
CA ARG A 464 -6.94 68.44 -3.01
C ARG A 464 -6.96 69.56 -4.08
N VAL A 465 -6.50 69.27 -5.30
CA VAL A 465 -6.51 70.20 -6.46
C VAL A 465 -7.67 69.87 -7.40
N ASP A 466 -8.42 70.89 -7.84
CA ASP A 466 -9.52 70.71 -8.78
C ASP A 466 -9.04 70.74 -10.24
N LEU A 467 -9.10 69.59 -10.91
CA LEU A 467 -8.67 69.40 -12.29
C LEU A 467 -9.83 69.15 -13.26
N ARG A 468 -11.08 69.35 -12.83
CA ARG A 468 -12.27 69.10 -13.67
C ARG A 468 -12.35 69.97 -14.93
N HIS A 469 -11.52 71.01 -15.02
CA HIS A 469 -11.37 71.88 -16.18
C HIS A 469 -10.54 71.23 -17.32
N LEU A 470 -9.84 70.13 -17.05
CA LEU A 470 -9.02 69.43 -18.04
C LEU A 470 -9.85 68.36 -18.78
N THR A 471 -9.64 68.27 -20.11
CA THR A 471 -10.23 67.20 -20.92
C THR A 471 -9.41 65.93 -20.75
N ILE A 472 -9.84 65.06 -19.85
CA ILE A 472 -9.21 63.77 -19.58
C ILE A 472 -10.02 62.67 -20.26
N CYS A 473 -9.37 61.83 -21.06
CA CYS A 473 -9.96 60.61 -21.60
C CYS A 473 -9.20 59.38 -21.09
N SER A 474 -9.91 58.25 -20.94
CA SER A 474 -9.30 56.96 -20.62
C SER A 474 -9.46 56.02 -21.80
N VAL A 475 -8.35 55.46 -22.29
CA VAL A 475 -8.36 54.37 -23.27
C VAL A 475 -8.31 53.06 -22.49
N ARG A 476 -9.31 52.19 -22.67
CA ARG A 476 -9.43 50.91 -21.95
C ARG A 476 -9.81 49.78 -22.91
N ALA A 477 -9.58 48.55 -22.47
CA ALA A 477 -10.03 47.35 -23.17
C ALA A 477 -11.57 47.31 -23.24
N PHE A 478 -12.08 46.80 -24.37
CA PHE A 478 -13.46 46.90 -24.84
C PHE A 478 -14.54 46.39 -23.85
N GLU A 479 -14.20 45.52 -22.91
CA GLU A 479 -15.16 44.89 -21.96
C GLU A 479 -15.55 45.76 -20.75
N THR A 480 -14.94 46.92 -20.55
CA THR A 480 -15.19 47.76 -19.35
C THR A 480 -16.50 48.58 -19.39
N LEU A 481 -17.39 48.36 -20.36
CA LEU A 481 -18.60 49.18 -20.59
C LEU A 481 -19.93 48.56 -20.13
N LYS A 482 -19.92 47.42 -19.43
CA LYS A 482 -21.15 46.88 -18.80
C LYS A 482 -21.19 47.21 -17.31
N SER A 483 -21.76 48.37 -16.99
CA SER A 483 -22.44 48.65 -15.73
C SER A 483 -23.55 49.65 -15.96
#